data_AF-A0A2V8IXR0-F1
#
_entry.id   AF-A0A2V8IXR0-F1
#
_cell.length_a   1.000
_cell.length_b   1.000
_cell.length_c   1.000
_cell.angle_alpha   90.00
_cell.angle_beta   90.00
_cell.angle_gamma   90.00
#
_symmetry.space_group_name_H-M   'P 1'
#
loop_
_entity.id
_entity.type
_entity.pdbx_description
1 polymer ?
#
loop_
_entity_poly.entity_id
_entity_poly.type
_entity_poly.pdbx_seq_one_letter_code
_entity_poly.pdbx_strand_id
1 'polypeptide(L)'
;SLTGRLEDFARRQAERIMAPLGFAKLGEPQHFKATNEEWVQYEIHGNRLSEHRRILYRVFRRPSGLFELVYENSEDRFDQLLTETQEIASSLQTILQAPAPGRRVRVRR
;
A
#
# COMPACT_ATOMS: atom_id res chain seq x y z
N SER A 1 -6.96 -0.67 21.27
CA SER A 1 -6.32 0.58 20.76
C SER A 1 -6.79 0.84 19.33
N LEU A 2 -6.62 2.05 18.80
CA LEU A 2 -6.85 2.34 17.37
C LEU A 2 -5.93 1.51 16.46
N THR A 3 -4.77 1.10 16.95
CA THR A 3 -3.81 0.21 16.26
C THR A 3 -4.42 -1.17 15.97
N GLY A 4 -5.12 -1.78 16.94
CA GLY A 4 -5.81 -3.07 16.71
C GLY A 4 -6.85 -3.01 15.60
N ARG A 5 -7.49 -1.85 15.38
CA ARG A 5 -8.41 -1.66 14.24
C ARG A 5 -7.70 -1.61 12.89
N LEU A 6 -6.43 -1.16 12.82
CA LEU A 6 -5.66 -1.16 11.58
C LEU A 6 -5.29 -2.57 11.17
N GLU A 7 -4.81 -3.34 12.13
CA GLU A 7 -4.32 -4.70 11.94
C GLU A 7 -5.46 -5.62 11.53
N ASP A 8 -6.59 -5.55 12.23
CA ASP A 8 -7.80 -6.30 11.86
C ASP A 8 -8.32 -5.93 10.47
N PHE A 9 -8.24 -4.65 10.10
CA PHE A 9 -8.62 -4.21 8.76
C PHE A 9 -7.64 -4.74 7.71
N ALA A 10 -6.34 -4.58 7.95
CA ALA A 10 -5.29 -5.00 7.03
C ALA A 10 -5.35 -6.51 6.80
N ARG A 11 -5.48 -7.32 7.86
CA ARG A 11 -5.61 -8.78 7.76
C ARG A 11 -6.80 -9.19 6.90
N ARG A 12 -8.01 -8.67 7.20
CA ARG A 12 -9.22 -9.04 6.45
C ARG A 12 -9.13 -8.72 4.97
N GLN A 13 -8.54 -7.57 4.62
CA GLN A 13 -8.38 -7.19 3.23
C GLN A 13 -7.28 -8.01 2.54
N ALA A 14 -6.18 -8.31 3.24
CA ALA A 14 -5.13 -9.17 2.69
C ALA A 14 -5.67 -10.58 2.41
N GLU A 15 -6.47 -11.15 3.32
CA GLU A 15 -7.18 -12.42 3.13
C GLU A 15 -8.16 -12.35 1.95
N ARG A 16 -8.89 -11.24 1.78
CA ARG A 16 -9.80 -11.03 0.64
C ARG A 16 -9.05 -10.99 -0.70
N ILE A 17 -7.88 -10.35 -0.75
CA ILE A 17 -7.03 -10.30 -1.95
C ILE A 17 -6.43 -11.68 -2.23
N MET A 18 -6.05 -12.42 -1.18
CA MET A 18 -5.48 -13.75 -1.29
C MET A 18 -6.48 -14.82 -1.73
N ALA A 19 -7.73 -14.77 -1.23
CA ALA A 19 -8.75 -15.79 -1.45
C ALA A 19 -8.95 -16.26 -2.91
N PRO A 20 -9.07 -15.37 -3.92
CA PRO A 20 -9.25 -15.79 -5.31
C PRO A 20 -8.00 -16.45 -5.93
N LEU A 21 -6.83 -16.36 -5.30
CA LEU A 21 -5.56 -16.88 -5.83
C LEU A 21 -5.39 -18.40 -5.60
N GLY A 22 -6.24 -19.00 -4.75
CA GLY A 22 -6.35 -20.44 -4.53
C GLY A 22 -5.21 -21.08 -3.72
N PHE A 23 -3.96 -20.93 -4.17
CA PHE A 23 -2.77 -21.48 -3.52
C PHE A 23 -1.80 -20.39 -3.05
N ALA A 24 -2.34 -19.23 -2.71
CA ALA A 24 -1.52 -18.15 -2.18
C ALA A 24 -1.30 -18.29 -0.68
N LYS A 25 -0.13 -17.86 -0.21
CA LYS A 25 0.22 -17.79 1.21
C LYS A 25 0.36 -16.34 1.63
N LEU A 26 -0.31 -16.00 2.73
CA LEU A 26 -0.14 -14.73 3.40
C LEU A 26 1.10 -14.83 4.31
N GLY A 27 2.07 -13.95 4.12
CA GLY A 27 3.22 -13.80 5.00
C GLY A 27 2.85 -13.11 6.32
N GLU A 28 3.81 -13.05 7.23
CA GLU A 28 3.64 -12.36 8.51
C GLU A 28 3.43 -10.85 8.32
N PRO A 29 2.60 -10.20 9.14
CA PRO A 29 2.42 -8.77 9.09
C PRO A 29 3.70 -8.03 9.47
N GLN A 30 4.05 -7.03 8.67
CA GLN A 30 5.10 -6.07 8.98
C GLN A 30 4.47 -4.75 9.43
N HIS A 31 4.93 -4.22 10.56
CA HIS A 31 4.38 -3.01 11.18
C HIS A 31 5.40 -1.89 11.13
N PHE A 32 4.93 -0.71 10.74
CA PHE A 32 5.78 0.45 10.60
C PHE A 32 5.10 1.70 11.14
N LYS A 33 5.91 2.63 11.63
CA LYS A 33 5.45 3.91 12.16
C LYS A 33 6.44 5.02 11.79
N ALA A 34 5.91 6.12 11.28
CA ALA A 34 6.58 7.37 11.02
C ALA A 34 5.83 8.52 11.71
N THR A 35 6.37 9.74 11.65
CA THR A 35 5.89 10.91 12.41
C THR A 35 4.37 11.15 12.30
N ASN A 36 3.78 10.95 11.12
CA ASN A 36 2.35 11.13 10.86
C ASN A 36 1.72 9.94 10.12
N GLU A 37 2.35 8.78 10.20
CA GLU A 37 1.90 7.61 9.44
C GLU A 37 2.14 6.35 10.25
N GLU A 38 1.18 5.44 10.24
CA GLU A 38 1.43 4.05 10.62
C GLU A 38 0.88 3.14 9.53
N TRP A 39 1.58 2.06 9.24
CA TRP A 39 1.14 1.12 8.23
C TRP A 39 1.42 -0.32 8.61
N VAL A 40 0.52 -1.18 8.14
CA VAL A 40 0.64 -2.63 8.21
C VAL A 40 0.79 -3.13 6.78
N GLN A 41 1.75 -4.01 6.57
CA GLN A 41 2.07 -4.58 5.28
C GLN A 41 2.01 -6.10 5.35
N TYR A 42 1.43 -6.71 4.33
CA TYR A 42 1.43 -8.14 4.10
C TYR A 42 2.07 -8.43 2.75
N GLU A 43 2.72 -9.58 2.68
CA GLU A 43 3.15 -10.15 1.41
C GLU A 43 2.29 -11.36 1.11
N ILE A 44 1.83 -11.47 -0.13
CA ILE A 44 1.03 -12.60 -0.59
C ILE A 44 1.83 -13.29 -1.70
N HIS A 45 2.18 -14.55 -1.48
CA HIS A 45 2.96 -15.37 -2.41
C HIS A 45 2.04 -16.34 -3.12
N GLY A 46 1.93 -16.28 -4.45
CA GLY A 46 1.08 -17.19 -5.23
C GLY A 46 1.84 -18.41 -5.75
N ASN A 47 1.34 -19.63 -5.52
CA ASN A 47 1.92 -20.86 -6.10
C ASN A 47 1.37 -21.25 -7.49
N ARG A 48 0.32 -20.58 -8.01
CA ARG A 48 -0.48 -21.12 -9.15
C ARG A 48 -0.50 -20.29 -10.43
N LEU A 49 0.51 -19.49 -10.69
CA LEU A 49 0.70 -18.95 -12.03
C LEU A 49 2.12 -19.34 -12.45
N SER A 50 2.27 -19.74 -13.69
CA SER A 50 3.53 -20.06 -14.39
C SER A 50 4.59 -18.95 -14.37
N GLU A 51 4.36 -17.92 -13.57
CA GLU A 51 5.18 -16.75 -13.32
C GLU A 51 5.12 -16.61 -11.80
N HIS A 52 6.24 -16.84 -11.12
CA HIS A 52 6.38 -16.63 -9.69
C HIS A 52 5.91 -15.22 -9.33
N ARG A 53 4.68 -14.99 -8.85
CA ARG A 53 4.16 -13.63 -8.56
C ARG A 53 4.03 -13.40 -7.06
N ARG A 54 4.48 -12.22 -6.61
CA ARG A 54 4.40 -11.72 -5.24
C ARG A 54 3.59 -10.43 -5.23
N ILE A 55 2.69 -10.32 -4.26
CA ILE A 55 1.84 -9.15 -4.06
C ILE A 55 2.25 -8.50 -2.74
N LEU A 56 2.53 -7.21 -2.77
CA LEU A 56 2.62 -6.36 -1.60
C LEU A 56 1.26 -5.73 -1.34
N TYR A 57 0.69 -6.01 -0.17
CA TYR A 57 -0.47 -5.32 0.32
C TYR A 57 -0.09 -4.42 1.48
N ARG A 58 -0.47 -3.14 1.44
CA ARG A 58 -0.19 -2.17 2.50
C ARG A 58 -1.43 -1.36 2.83
N VAL A 59 -1.73 -1.24 4.12
CA VAL A 59 -2.69 -0.27 4.63
C VAL A 59 -1.96 0.75 5.46
N PHE A 60 -2.15 2.02 5.17
CA PHE A 60 -1.54 3.11 5.92
C PHE A 60 -2.58 4.11 6.39
N ARG A 61 -2.38 4.60 7.62
CA ARG A 61 -3.20 5.63 8.23
C ARG A 61 -2.41 6.92 8.32
N ARG A 62 -3.01 8.00 7.83
CA ARG A 62 -2.52 9.38 7.91
C ARG A 62 -3.58 10.25 8.60
N PRO A 63 -3.26 11.49 9.01
CA PRO A 63 -4.27 12.42 9.56
C PRO A 63 -5.45 12.64 8.62
N SER A 64 -5.23 12.54 7.31
CA SER A 64 -6.26 12.69 6.28
C SER A 64 -7.16 11.47 6.08
N GLY A 65 -6.81 10.30 6.63
CA GLY A 65 -7.63 9.09 6.51
C GLY A 65 -6.85 7.79 6.40
N LEU A 66 -7.57 6.76 5.94
CA LEU A 66 -7.06 5.41 5.71
C LEU A 66 -6.88 5.20 4.21
N PHE A 67 -5.77 4.56 3.83
CA PHE A 67 -5.42 4.30 2.44
C PHE A 67 -4.91 2.87 2.28
N GLU A 68 -5.13 2.30 1.10
CA GLU A 68 -4.72 0.96 0.72
C GLU A 68 -3.84 1.02 -0.53
N LEU A 69 -2.80 0.20 -0.56
CA LEU A 69 -1.93 0.00 -1.71
C LEU A 69 -1.80 -1.50 -1.97
N VAL A 70 -2.09 -1.91 -3.20
CA VAL A 70 -1.88 -3.27 -3.69
C VAL A 70 -0.90 -3.18 -4.85
N TYR A 71 0.19 -3.93 -4.77
CA TYR A 71 1.20 -3.98 -5.81
C TYR A 71 1.54 -5.43 -6.13
N GLU A 72 1.52 -5.82 -7.40
CA GLU A 72 1.77 -7.19 -7.86
C GLU A 72 2.94 -7.19 -8.86
N ASN A 73 3.88 -8.12 -8.71
CA ASN A 73 4.95 -8.32 -9.68
C ASN A 73 5.53 -9.75 -9.63
N SER A 74 6.39 -10.09 -10.59
CA SER A 74 7.19 -11.32 -10.57
C SER A 74 8.23 -11.32 -9.43
N GLU A 75 8.46 -12.47 -8.78
CA GLU A 75 9.42 -12.68 -7.68
C GLU A 75 10.83 -12.25 -8.07
N ASP A 76 11.28 -12.59 -9.30
CA ASP A 76 12.62 -12.28 -9.82
C ASP A 76 12.95 -10.78 -9.87
N ARG A 77 11.94 -9.90 -9.83
CA ARG A 77 12.09 -8.44 -9.89
C ARG A 77 11.51 -7.72 -8.68
N PHE A 78 11.00 -8.46 -7.70
CA PHE A 78 10.19 -7.88 -6.63
C PHE A 78 11.02 -7.00 -5.70
N ASP A 79 12.22 -7.43 -5.31
CA ASP A 79 13.05 -6.67 -4.37
C ASP A 79 13.64 -5.39 -5.02
N GLN A 80 13.89 -5.40 -6.33
CA GLN A 80 14.40 -4.24 -7.07
C GLN A 80 13.35 -3.12 -7.22
N LEU A 81 12.07 -3.49 -7.29
CA LEU A 81 10.95 -2.55 -7.45
C LEU A 81 10.23 -2.18 -6.16
N LEU A 82 10.48 -2.90 -5.05
CA LEU A 82 9.99 -2.51 -3.73
C LEU A 82 10.58 -1.15 -3.32
N THR A 83 11.85 -0.92 -3.64
CA THR A 83 12.52 0.38 -3.46
C THR A 83 11.85 1.48 -4.29
N GLU A 84 11.57 1.23 -5.58
CA GLU A 84 10.88 2.20 -6.45
C GLU A 84 9.44 2.47 -6.00
N THR A 85 8.72 1.45 -5.52
CA THR A 85 7.35 1.62 -5.01
C THR A 85 7.33 2.41 -3.70
N GLN A 86 8.34 2.24 -2.84
CA GLN A 86 8.53 3.08 -1.66
C GLN A 86 8.86 4.52 -2.05
N GLU A 87 9.65 4.74 -3.10
CA GLU A 87 9.93 6.08 -3.66
C GLU A 87 8.68 6.73 -4.28
N ILE A 88 7.84 5.96 -5.00
CA ILE A 88 6.57 6.45 -5.56
C ILE A 88 5.57 6.76 -4.44
N ALA A 89 5.44 5.89 -3.44
CA ALA A 89 4.58 6.13 -2.27
C ALA A 89 5.02 7.37 -1.47
N SER A 90 6.34 7.59 -1.37
CA SER A 90 6.92 8.80 -0.78
C SER A 90 6.70 10.03 -1.68
N SER A 91 6.75 9.88 -3.00
CA SER A 91 6.50 10.97 -3.96
C SER A 91 5.03 11.39 -3.99
N LEU A 92 4.09 10.44 -3.86
CA LEU A 92 2.67 10.74 -3.67
C LEU A 92 2.41 11.47 -2.35
N GLN A 93 3.23 11.25 -1.32
CA GLN A 93 3.21 12.02 -0.08
C GLN A 93 3.57 13.49 -0.32
N THR A 94 4.55 13.76 -1.19
CA THR A 94 4.94 15.12 -1.59
C THR A 94 3.85 15.84 -2.39
N ILE A 95 3.18 15.15 -3.31
CA ILE A 95 2.13 15.76 -4.15
C ILE A 95 0.87 16.08 -3.34
N LEU A 96 0.48 15.24 -2.38
CA LEU A 96 -0.68 15.48 -1.52
C LEU A 96 -0.45 16.56 -0.45
N GLN A 97 0.81 16.86 -0.12
CA GLN A 97 1.18 17.95 0.78
C GLN A 97 1.41 19.29 0.07
N ALA A 98 1.46 19.31 -1.27
CA ALA A 98 1.53 20.56 -2.01
C ALA A 98 0.21 21.32 -1.84
N PRO A 99 0.22 22.59 -1.37
CA PRO A 99 -0.99 23.39 -1.35
C PRO A 99 -1.54 23.48 -2.79
N ALA A 100 -2.84 23.24 -2.94
CA ALA A 100 -3.51 23.28 -4.24
C ALA A 100 -3.13 24.58 -4.97
N PRO A 101 -2.68 24.53 -6.25
CA PRO A 101 -2.33 25.74 -6.97
C PRO A 101 -3.56 26.65 -7.03
N GLY A 102 -3.43 27.82 -6.41
CA GLY A 102 -4.51 28.79 -6.26
C GLY A 102 -5.20 29.04 -7.60
N ARG A 103 -6.50 28.73 -7.65
CA ARG A 103 -7.37 28.96 -8.81
C ARG A 103 -7.26 30.43 -9.20
N ARG A 104 -6.52 30.75 -10.28
CA ARG A 104 -6.52 32.08 -10.90
C ARG A 104 -7.92 32.33 -11.43
N VAL A 105 -8.72 33.07 -10.66
CA VAL A 105 -10.00 33.61 -11.11
C VAL A 105 -9.69 34.62 -12.22
N ARG A 106 -10.01 34.24 -13.46
CA ARG A 106 -9.92 35.14 -14.61
C ARG A 106 -11.09 36.13 -14.51
N VAL A 107 -10.83 37.29 -13.92
CA VAL A 107 -11.75 38.45 -13.97
C VAL A 107 -11.81 38.90 -15.43
N ARG A 108 -12.94 38.67 -16.10
CA ARG A 108 -13.25 39.31 -17.38
C ARG A 108 -13.84 40.69 -17.08
N ARG A 109 -13.15 41.74 -17.54
CA ARG A 109 -13.76 43.04 -17.85
C ARG A 109 -14.22 43.04 -19.29
#